data_AF-A0A7C3W292-F1
#
_entry.id   AF-A0A7C3W292-F1
#
_cell.length_a   1.000
_cell.length_b   1.000
_cell.length_c   1.000
_cell.angle_alpha   90.00
_cell.angle_beta   90.00
_cell.angle_gamma   90.00
#
_symmetry.space_group_name_H-M   'P 1'
#
loop_
_entity.id
_entity.type
_entity.pdbx_description
1 polymer ?
#
loop_
_entity_poly.entity_id
_entity_poly.type
_entity_poly.pdbx_seq_one_letter_code
_entity_poly.pdbx_strand_id
1 'polypeptide(L)'
;MNVALGGVIGAVLGALAWRGAACFVARCEAERAVGGWASPPAALTLAGMALWGAFVNWCGVSLAQTVSALVVAALLMTITLVDLQVRSIPNALVLALLIWALVQMFVFGRPTPVAAGLGVLAGGGVLFVMAVAGRGAMGAGDVKLAAALGAVLGWPAVLPALLYGIIAGGVAALLLLLLRRADRKSSFAYGPYLALGAVIVL
;
A
#
# COMPACT_ATOMS: atom_id res chain seq x y z
N MET A 1 -0.17 -6.72 -28.19
CA MET A 1 -0.09 -6.52 -26.72
C MET A 1 1.35 -6.74 -26.28
N ASN A 2 1.97 -5.76 -25.63
CA ASN A 2 3.43 -5.75 -25.41
C ASN A 2 3.76 -5.96 -23.92
N VAL A 3 3.65 -7.20 -23.43
CA VAL A 3 3.89 -7.59 -22.01
C VAL A 3 5.22 -7.03 -21.48
N ALA A 4 6.24 -6.97 -22.34
CA ALA A 4 7.54 -6.38 -22.04
C ALA A 4 7.46 -4.90 -21.61
N LEU A 5 6.57 -4.11 -22.22
CA LEU A 5 6.41 -2.70 -21.90
C LEU A 5 5.88 -2.48 -20.47
N GLY A 6 4.88 -3.27 -20.06
CA GLY A 6 4.36 -3.25 -18.69
C GLY A 6 5.41 -3.67 -17.66
N GLY A 7 6.20 -4.70 -17.97
CA GLY A 7 7.28 -5.15 -17.10
C GLY A 7 8.41 -4.12 -16.94
N VAL A 8 8.82 -3.44 -18.02
CA VAL A 8 9.85 -2.39 -17.96
C VAL A 8 9.38 -1.18 -17.16
N ILE A 9 8.14 -0.71 -17.38
CA ILE A 9 7.57 0.40 -16.61
C ILE A 9 7.48 0.02 -15.12
N GLY A 10 7.03 -1.20 -14.82
CA GLY A 10 6.99 -1.74 -13.46
C GLY A 10 8.37 -1.77 -12.79
N ALA A 11 9.40 -2.23 -13.48
CA ALA A 11 10.77 -2.26 -12.97
C ALA A 11 11.31 -0.85 -12.67
N VAL A 12 11.09 0.12 -13.57
CA VAL A 12 11.54 1.50 -13.37
C VAL A 12 10.85 2.13 -12.16
N LEU A 13 9.52 1.99 -12.06
CA LEU A 13 8.77 2.49 -10.91
C LEU A 13 9.17 1.79 -9.61
N GLY A 14 9.50 0.51 -9.66
CA GLY A 14 10.04 -0.22 -8.51
C GLY A 14 11.40 0.26 -8.06
N ALA A 15 12.28 0.64 -8.99
CA ALA A 15 13.57 1.23 -8.65
C ALA A 15 13.38 2.57 -7.92
N LEU A 16 12.46 3.39 -8.42
CA LEU A 16 12.12 4.68 -7.81
C LEU A 16 11.50 4.50 -6.42
N ALA A 17 10.55 3.56 -6.27
CA ALA A 17 9.93 3.23 -4.99
C ALA A 17 10.97 2.79 -3.94
N TRP A 18 11.87 1.86 -4.31
CA TRP A 18 12.91 1.38 -3.41
C TRP A 18 13.89 2.49 -3.02
N ARG A 19 14.35 3.31 -3.98
CA ARG A 19 15.24 4.46 -3.69
C ARG A 19 14.56 5.50 -2.80
N GLY A 20 13.27 5.78 -3.04
CA GLY A 20 12.48 6.69 -2.23
C GLY A 20 12.35 6.21 -0.79
N ALA A 21 12.04 4.93 -0.59
CA ALA A 21 11.95 4.31 0.73
C ALA A 21 13.30 4.33 1.46
N ALA A 22 14.38 3.95 0.78
CA ALA A 22 15.74 3.96 1.34
C ALA A 22 16.18 5.36 1.77
N CYS A 23 15.92 6.38 0.95
CA CYS A 23 16.23 7.78 1.29
C CYS A 23 15.42 8.26 2.49
N PHE A 24 14.14 7.91 2.55
CA PHE A 24 13.27 8.28 3.68
C PHE A 24 13.76 7.66 4.99
N VAL A 25 14.10 6.37 4.98
CA VAL A 25 14.61 5.73 6.20
C VAL A 25 15.99 6.22 6.58
N ALA A 26 16.90 6.46 5.64
CA ALA A 26 18.18 7.07 5.95
C ALA A 26 18.03 8.43 6.67
N ARG A 27 17.03 9.24 6.29
CA ARG A 27 16.68 10.46 7.04
C ARG A 27 16.14 10.15 8.44
N CYS A 28 15.27 9.15 8.58
CA CYS A 28 14.77 8.75 9.89
C CYS A 28 15.88 8.20 10.80
N GLU A 29 16.84 7.44 10.29
CA GLU A 29 18.01 6.96 11.05
C GLU A 29 18.91 8.11 11.52
N ALA A 30 19.05 9.16 10.70
CA ALA A 30 19.80 10.36 11.08
C ALA A 30 19.10 11.16 12.21
N GLU A 31 17.77 11.13 12.28
CA GLU A 31 16.98 11.88 13.27
C GLU A 31 16.58 11.06 14.51
N ARG A 32 16.45 9.74 14.38
CA ARG A 32 15.97 8.81 15.41
C ARG A 32 16.89 7.60 15.41
N ALA A 33 17.25 7.09 16.58
CA ALA A 33 18.07 5.88 16.76
C ALA A 33 17.31 4.60 16.36
N VAL A 34 16.83 4.53 15.12
CA VAL A 34 16.23 3.37 14.49
C VAL A 34 17.37 2.47 13.99
N GLY A 35 17.21 1.15 14.08
CA GLY A 35 18.19 0.20 13.55
C GLY A 35 18.37 0.37 12.04
N GLY A 36 19.58 0.09 11.55
CA GLY A 36 19.96 0.26 10.15
C GLY A 36 19.04 -0.46 9.16
N TRP A 37 18.90 0.13 7.96
CA TRP A 37 18.05 -0.30 6.86
C TRP A 37 18.25 -1.79 6.51
N ALA A 38 17.31 -2.62 6.95
CA ALA A 38 17.29 -4.07 6.71
C ALA A 38 16.20 -4.44 5.69
N SER A 39 15.97 -3.60 4.70
CA SER A 39 14.92 -3.82 3.70
C SER A 39 15.21 -5.04 2.81
N PRO A 40 14.18 -5.66 2.21
CA PRO A 40 14.40 -6.67 1.18
C PRO A 40 15.29 -6.12 0.05
N PRO A 41 16.15 -6.97 -0.55
CA PRO A 41 17.07 -6.56 -1.60
C PRO A 41 16.30 -5.90 -2.75
N ALA A 42 16.84 -4.81 -3.29
CA ALA A 42 16.23 -4.02 -4.37
C ALA A 42 15.74 -4.92 -5.52
N ALA A 43 16.50 -5.96 -5.86
CA ALA A 43 16.16 -6.96 -6.86
C ALA A 43 14.77 -7.61 -6.66
N LEU A 44 14.37 -7.92 -5.42
CA LEU A 44 13.05 -8.50 -5.14
C LEU A 44 11.93 -7.48 -5.38
N THR A 45 12.15 -6.23 -4.99
CA THR A 45 11.16 -5.16 -5.19
C THR A 45 10.96 -4.85 -6.67
N LEU A 46 12.06 -4.84 -7.44
CA LEU A 46 12.07 -4.67 -8.88
C LEU A 46 11.37 -5.83 -9.58
N ALA A 47 11.71 -7.07 -9.21
CA ALA A 47 11.11 -8.26 -9.79
C ALA A 47 9.61 -8.32 -9.51
N GLY A 48 9.18 -8.03 -8.27
CA GLY A 48 7.75 -8.01 -7.92
C GLY A 48 6.95 -7.00 -8.74
N MET A 49 7.47 -5.78 -8.91
CA MET A 49 6.78 -4.74 -9.68
C MET A 49 6.84 -4.99 -11.19
N ALA A 50 7.92 -5.59 -11.70
CA ALA A 50 8.01 -6.02 -13.09
C ALA A 50 7.00 -7.14 -13.41
N LEU A 51 6.87 -8.13 -12.50
CA LEU A 51 5.89 -9.21 -12.64
C LEU A 51 4.46 -8.69 -12.57
N TRP A 52 4.18 -7.77 -11.64
CA TRP A 52 2.87 -7.11 -11.56
C TRP A 52 2.53 -6.33 -12.84
N GLY A 53 3.48 -5.54 -13.35
CA GLY A 53 3.30 -4.79 -14.60
C GLY A 53 3.09 -5.69 -15.82
N ALA A 54 3.80 -6.81 -15.89
CA ALA A 54 3.59 -7.82 -16.93
C ALA A 54 2.20 -8.47 -16.82
N PHE A 55 1.75 -8.79 -15.60
CA PHE A 55 0.44 -9.39 -15.35
C PHE A 55 -0.71 -8.45 -15.74
N VAL A 56 -0.70 -7.20 -15.25
CA VAL A 56 -1.74 -6.21 -15.57
C VAL A 56 -1.82 -6.00 -17.09
N ASN A 57 -0.69 -5.88 -17.76
CA ASN A 57 -0.67 -5.68 -19.21
C ASN A 57 -1.08 -6.94 -19.99
N TRP A 58 -0.89 -8.13 -19.43
CA TRP A 58 -1.38 -9.39 -20.00
C TRP A 58 -2.91 -9.51 -19.92
N CYS A 59 -3.53 -8.97 -18.87
CA CYS A 59 -4.99 -8.87 -18.75
C CYS A 59 -5.66 -7.98 -19.80
N GLY A 60 -4.88 -7.33 -20.67
CA GLY A 60 -5.40 -6.58 -21.83
C GLY A 60 -6.04 -5.23 -21.47
N VAL A 61 -5.73 -4.68 -20.28
CA VAL A 61 -6.17 -3.34 -19.90
C VAL A 61 -5.47 -2.25 -20.70
N SER A 62 -6.10 -1.08 -20.79
CA SER A 62 -5.52 0.07 -21.51
C SER A 62 -4.18 0.49 -20.90
N LEU A 63 -3.26 1.02 -21.72
CA LEU A 63 -1.94 1.48 -21.27
C LEU A 63 -2.05 2.49 -20.11
N ALA A 64 -3.05 3.37 -20.18
CA ALA A 64 -3.38 4.34 -19.15
C ALA A 64 -3.68 3.68 -17.79
N GLN A 65 -4.50 2.63 -17.79
CA GLN A 65 -4.84 1.88 -16.57
C GLN A 65 -3.64 1.09 -16.04
N THR A 66 -2.84 0.50 -16.92
CA THR A 66 -1.61 -0.20 -16.54
C THR A 66 -0.63 0.75 -15.83
N VAL A 67 -0.41 1.94 -16.39
CA VAL A 67 0.46 2.96 -15.76
C VAL A 67 -0.13 3.38 -14.42
N SER A 68 -1.45 3.61 -14.33
CA SER A 68 -2.08 3.97 -13.07
C SER A 68 -1.92 2.91 -11.99
N ALA A 69 -2.17 1.65 -12.34
CA ALA A 69 -2.03 0.53 -11.43
C ALA A 69 -0.57 0.40 -10.93
N LEU A 70 0.41 0.59 -11.83
CA LEU A 70 1.82 0.54 -11.46
C LEU A 70 2.25 1.70 -10.55
N VAL A 71 1.70 2.91 -10.72
CA VAL A 71 1.97 4.05 -9.84
C VAL A 71 1.40 3.81 -8.44
N VAL A 72 0.16 3.32 -8.34
CA VAL A 72 -0.44 2.94 -7.04
C VAL A 72 0.40 1.85 -6.38
N ALA A 73 0.76 0.79 -7.11
CA ALA A 73 1.59 -0.29 -6.60
C ALA A 73 2.97 0.21 -6.12
N ALA A 74 3.58 1.17 -6.82
CA ALA A 74 4.85 1.77 -6.42
C ALA A 74 4.76 2.53 -5.09
N LEU A 75 3.69 3.32 -4.91
CA LEU A 75 3.44 4.05 -3.67
C LEU A 75 3.16 3.09 -2.51
N LEU A 76 2.34 2.06 -2.74
CA LEU A 76 2.06 1.02 -1.75
C LEU A 76 3.30 0.21 -1.38
N MET A 77 4.18 -0.06 -2.33
CA MET A 77 5.46 -0.71 -2.08
C MET A 77 6.36 0.17 -1.22
N THR A 78 6.44 1.47 -1.51
CA THR A 78 7.20 2.43 -0.70
C THR A 78 6.68 2.47 0.73
N ILE A 79 5.35 2.53 0.91
CA ILE A 79 4.70 2.50 2.23
C ILE A 79 5.03 1.20 2.97
N THR A 80 4.96 0.06 2.28
CA THR A 80 5.27 -1.26 2.85
C THR A 80 6.70 -1.32 3.37
N LEU A 81 7.67 -0.87 2.57
CA LEU A 81 9.09 -0.87 2.97
C LEU A 81 9.35 0.05 4.17
N VAL A 82 8.72 1.23 4.19
CA VAL A 82 8.85 2.18 5.30
C VAL A 82 8.16 1.67 6.57
N ASP A 83 6.97 1.07 6.45
CA ASP A 83 6.20 0.59 7.60
C ASP A 83 6.85 -0.63 8.26
N LEU A 84 7.48 -1.53 7.48
CA LEU A 84 8.23 -2.66 8.04
C LEU A 84 9.43 -2.22 8.91
N GLN A 85 10.06 -1.10 8.56
CA GLN A 85 11.27 -0.63 9.23
C GLN A 85 10.98 0.38 10.35
N VAL A 86 10.12 1.36 10.10
CA VAL A 86 9.86 2.50 11.00
C VAL A 86 8.53 2.34 11.76
N ARG A 87 7.65 1.42 11.33
CA ARG A 87 6.30 1.19 11.90
C ARG A 87 5.47 2.46 12.01
N SER A 88 5.66 3.35 11.05
CA SER A 88 4.98 4.64 10.98
C SER A 88 4.80 5.00 9.52
N ILE A 89 3.55 5.21 9.12
CA ILE A 89 3.20 5.57 7.75
C ILE A 89 3.35 7.10 7.59
N PRO A 90 4.26 7.58 6.73
CA PRO A 90 4.47 9.00 6.52
C PRO A 90 3.24 9.66 5.89
N ASN A 91 2.77 10.77 6.47
CA ASN A 91 1.64 11.54 5.91
C ASN A 91 1.89 11.97 4.45
N ALA A 92 3.16 12.19 4.06
CA ALA A 92 3.52 12.54 2.68
C ALA A 92 3.17 11.44 1.67
N LEU A 93 3.33 10.15 2.02
CA LEU A 93 2.99 9.03 1.13
C LEU A 93 1.47 8.84 1.03
N VAL A 94 0.75 9.03 2.14
CA VAL A 94 -0.72 9.02 2.13
C VAL A 94 -1.24 10.18 1.26
N LEU A 95 -0.65 11.37 1.39
CA LEU A 95 -1.01 12.52 0.56
C LEU A 95 -0.69 12.26 -0.92
N ALA A 96 0.45 11.64 -1.24
CA ALA A 96 0.78 11.27 -2.61
C ALA A 96 -0.26 10.31 -3.21
N LEU A 97 -0.76 9.34 -2.44
CA LEU A 97 -1.86 8.46 -2.86
C LEU A 97 -3.16 9.24 -3.09
N LEU A 98 -3.52 10.18 -2.21
CA LEU A 98 -4.71 11.01 -2.38
C LEU A 98 -4.60 11.93 -3.62
N ILE A 99 -3.45 12.55 -3.84
CA ILE A 99 -3.20 13.36 -5.04
C ILE A 99 -3.33 12.47 -6.28
N TRP A 100 -2.75 11.27 -6.25
CA TRP A 100 -2.89 10.33 -7.36
C TRP A 100 -4.35 9.89 -7.59
N ALA A 101 -5.12 9.67 -6.53
CA ALA A 101 -6.55 9.37 -6.63
C ALA A 101 -7.33 10.49 -7.34
N LEU A 102 -7.02 11.76 -7.04
CA LEU A 102 -7.60 12.90 -7.74
C LEU A 102 -7.21 12.92 -9.21
N VAL A 103 -5.93 12.68 -9.53
CA VAL A 103 -5.47 12.56 -10.92
C VAL A 103 -6.24 11.47 -11.66
N GLN A 104 -6.44 10.30 -11.04
CA GLN A 104 -7.22 9.22 -11.65
C GLN A 104 -8.67 9.61 -11.92
N MET A 105 -9.29 10.32 -10.96
CA MET A 105 -10.65 10.81 -11.10
C MET A 105 -10.79 11.80 -12.26
N PHE A 106 -9.86 12.75 -12.42
CA PHE A 106 -9.94 13.77 -13.46
C PHE A 106 -9.48 13.28 -14.85
N VAL A 107 -8.46 12.43 -14.91
CA VAL A 107 -7.87 11.97 -16.18
C VAL A 107 -8.59 10.73 -16.72
N PHE A 108 -8.92 9.78 -15.86
CA PHE A 108 -9.52 8.50 -16.25
C PHE A 108 -11.02 8.41 -15.95
N GLY A 109 -11.58 9.39 -15.22
CA GLY A 109 -12.99 9.40 -14.84
C GLY A 109 -13.38 8.29 -13.85
N ARG A 110 -12.39 7.62 -13.23
CA ARG A 110 -12.59 6.44 -12.38
C ARG A 110 -11.67 6.48 -11.17
N PRO A 111 -12.16 6.18 -9.95
CA PRO A 111 -13.57 6.03 -9.58
C PRO A 111 -14.35 7.35 -9.72
N THR A 112 -15.69 7.30 -9.79
CA THR A 112 -16.51 8.53 -9.80
C THR A 112 -16.32 9.31 -8.50
N PRO A 113 -16.50 10.64 -8.47
CA PRO A 113 -16.32 11.43 -7.24
C PRO A 113 -17.16 10.91 -6.07
N VAL A 114 -18.38 10.46 -6.35
CA VAL A 114 -19.26 9.83 -5.37
C VAL A 114 -18.69 8.50 -4.88
N ALA A 115 -18.22 7.64 -5.78
CA ALA A 115 -17.61 6.37 -5.40
C ALA A 115 -16.30 6.57 -4.62
N ALA A 116 -15.48 7.57 -4.97
CA ALA A 116 -14.28 7.93 -4.23
C ALA A 116 -14.62 8.42 -2.82
N GLY A 117 -15.60 9.33 -2.70
CA GLY A 117 -16.06 9.84 -1.40
C GLY A 117 -16.63 8.74 -0.49
N LEU A 118 -17.49 7.88 -1.04
CA LEU A 118 -18.01 6.71 -0.33
C LEU A 118 -16.88 5.72 0.00
N GLY A 119 -15.91 5.57 -0.89
CA GLY A 119 -14.73 4.73 -0.68
C GLY A 119 -13.88 5.22 0.50
N VAL A 120 -13.63 6.53 0.59
CA VAL A 120 -12.92 7.15 1.73
C VAL A 120 -13.68 6.92 3.04
N LEU A 121 -15.00 7.14 3.04
CA LEU A 121 -15.83 6.95 4.22
C LEU A 121 -15.90 5.49 4.64
N ALA A 122 -16.06 4.56 3.70
CA ALA A 122 -16.07 3.13 3.98
C ALA A 122 -14.68 2.66 4.45
N GLY A 123 -13.63 3.02 3.73
CA GLY A 123 -12.28 2.57 4.01
C GLY A 123 -11.75 3.11 5.34
N GLY A 124 -11.76 4.43 5.49
CA GLY A 124 -11.34 5.11 6.70
C GLY A 124 -12.30 4.87 7.86
N GLY A 125 -13.61 4.88 7.62
CA GLY A 125 -14.62 4.71 8.67
C GLY A 125 -14.61 3.33 9.30
N VAL A 126 -14.51 2.25 8.51
CA VAL A 126 -14.45 0.88 9.04
C VAL A 126 -13.23 0.71 9.95
N LEU A 127 -12.06 1.13 9.48
CA LEU A 127 -10.82 1.02 10.27
C LEU A 127 -10.78 1.99 11.45
N PHE A 128 -11.39 3.17 11.34
CA PHE A 128 -11.55 4.09 12.46
C PHE A 128 -12.43 3.49 13.56
N VAL A 129 -13.57 2.89 13.20
CA VAL A 129 -14.44 2.20 14.16
C VAL A 129 -13.69 1.04 14.82
N MET A 130 -12.91 0.25 14.07
CA MET A 130 -12.06 -0.79 14.63
C MET A 130 -10.99 -0.24 15.58
N ALA A 131 -10.35 0.88 15.23
CA ALA A 131 -9.34 1.51 16.08
C ALA A 131 -9.94 2.01 17.41
N VAL A 132 -11.13 2.60 17.38
CA VAL A 132 -11.83 3.08 18.59
C VAL A 132 -12.32 1.90 19.43
N ALA A 133 -13.00 0.91 18.81
CA ALA A 133 -13.53 -0.26 19.51
C ALA A 133 -12.41 -1.14 20.10
N GLY A 134 -11.30 -1.26 19.38
CA GLY A 134 -10.10 -2.00 19.80
C GLY A 134 -9.21 -1.25 20.79
N ARG A 135 -9.66 -0.13 21.37
CA ARG A 135 -8.88 0.69 22.33
C ARG A 135 -7.50 1.11 21.83
N GLY A 136 -7.40 1.49 20.55
CA GLY A 136 -6.15 1.92 19.95
C GLY A 136 -5.23 0.78 19.51
N ALA A 137 -5.77 -0.44 19.35
CA ALA A 137 -5.03 -1.57 18.78
C ALA A 137 -4.54 -1.33 17.34
N MET A 138 -5.13 -0.37 16.63
CA MET A 138 -4.76 0.03 15.27
C MET A 138 -4.16 1.43 15.23
N GLY A 139 -3.10 1.59 14.43
CA GLY A 139 -2.40 2.86 14.30
C GLY A 139 -3.24 3.88 13.52
N ALA A 140 -3.18 5.14 13.93
CA ALA A 140 -3.80 6.23 13.17
C ALA A 140 -3.28 6.33 11.73
N GLY A 141 -2.07 5.82 11.46
CA GLY A 141 -1.51 5.71 10.11
C GLY A 141 -2.30 4.74 9.22
N ASP A 142 -2.72 3.59 9.75
CA ASP A 142 -3.45 2.55 9.00
C ASP A 142 -4.83 3.06 8.58
N VAL A 143 -5.51 3.80 9.47
CA VAL A 143 -6.81 4.44 9.19
C VAL A 143 -6.68 5.43 8.02
N LYS A 144 -5.62 6.25 8.03
CA LYS A 144 -5.35 7.20 6.95
C LYS A 144 -5.01 6.51 5.64
N LEU A 145 -4.21 5.44 5.69
CA LEU A 145 -3.89 4.63 4.52
C LEU A 145 -5.17 4.03 3.92
N ALA A 146 -6.05 3.48 4.74
CA ALA A 146 -7.31 2.92 4.26
C ALA A 146 -8.27 3.96 3.69
N ALA A 147 -8.31 5.16 4.25
CA ALA A 147 -9.03 6.28 3.66
C ALA A 147 -8.47 6.62 2.26
N ALA A 148 -7.14 6.68 2.11
CA ALA A 148 -6.51 6.93 0.82
C ALA A 148 -6.73 5.79 -0.19
N LEU A 149 -6.67 4.54 0.25
CA LEU A 149 -7.04 3.37 -0.56
C LEU A 149 -8.51 3.46 -1.01
N GLY A 150 -9.39 3.93 -0.15
CA GLY A 150 -10.78 4.21 -0.47
C GLY A 150 -10.95 5.27 -1.56
N ALA A 151 -10.14 6.31 -1.56
CA ALA A 151 -10.14 7.31 -2.63
C ALA A 151 -9.66 6.74 -3.97
N VAL A 152 -8.63 5.88 -3.94
CA VAL A 152 -8.04 5.28 -5.15
C VAL A 152 -8.94 4.20 -5.76
N LEU A 153 -9.42 3.26 -4.94
CA LEU A 153 -10.21 2.12 -5.42
C LEU A 153 -11.69 2.50 -5.60
N GLY A 154 -12.19 3.41 -4.76
CA GLY A 154 -13.59 3.78 -4.71
C GLY A 154 -14.50 2.69 -4.15
N TRP A 155 -15.77 3.03 -4.00
CA TRP A 155 -16.83 2.08 -3.68
C TRP A 155 -17.26 1.29 -4.93
N PRO A 156 -17.52 -0.03 -4.83
CA PRO A 156 -17.42 -0.89 -3.65
C PRO A 156 -16.04 -1.56 -3.47
N ALA A 157 -15.09 -1.33 -4.38
CA ALA A 157 -13.82 -2.05 -4.46
C ALA A 157 -12.93 -1.92 -3.20
N VAL A 158 -13.08 -0.85 -2.42
CA VAL A 158 -12.36 -0.70 -1.14
C VAL A 158 -12.69 -1.80 -0.12
N LEU A 159 -13.93 -2.33 -0.09
CA LEU A 159 -14.34 -3.35 0.86
C LEU A 159 -13.56 -4.66 0.73
N PRO A 160 -13.53 -5.31 -0.46
CA PRO A 160 -12.74 -6.52 -0.63
C PRO A 160 -11.25 -6.26 -0.41
N ALA A 161 -10.72 -5.09 -0.77
CA ALA A 161 -9.32 -4.75 -0.53
C ALA A 161 -8.97 -4.73 0.96
N LEU A 162 -9.81 -4.08 1.78
CA LEU A 162 -9.63 -4.09 3.23
C LEU A 162 -9.83 -5.48 3.83
N LEU A 163 -10.81 -6.24 3.35
CA LEU A 163 -11.07 -7.59 3.83
C LEU A 163 -9.87 -8.51 3.57
N TYR A 164 -9.32 -8.50 2.35
CA TYR A 164 -8.11 -9.26 2.04
C TYR A 164 -6.92 -8.82 2.89
N GLY A 165 -6.75 -7.51 3.10
CA GLY A 165 -5.68 -6.98 3.94
C GLY A 165 -5.83 -7.39 5.40
N ILE A 166 -7.04 -7.33 5.96
CA ILE A 166 -7.32 -7.73 7.35
C ILE A 166 -7.09 -9.23 7.54
N ILE A 167 -7.54 -10.06 6.59
CA ILE A 167 -7.31 -11.50 6.64
C ILE A 167 -5.80 -11.80 6.56
N ALA A 168 -5.09 -11.19 5.61
CA ALA A 168 -3.65 -11.39 5.45
C ALA A 168 -2.87 -10.96 6.70
N GLY A 169 -3.20 -9.79 7.27
CA GLY A 169 -2.59 -9.29 8.50
C GLY A 169 -2.90 -10.17 9.71
N GLY A 170 -4.14 -10.66 9.84
CA GLY A 170 -4.56 -11.58 10.89
C GLY A 170 -3.84 -12.93 10.81
N VAL A 171 -3.72 -13.52 9.61
CA VAL A 171 -2.95 -14.76 9.40
C VAL A 171 -1.48 -14.57 9.75
N ALA A 172 -0.87 -13.47 9.32
CA ALA A 172 0.53 -13.21 9.63
C ALA A 172 0.78 -12.95 11.12
N ALA A 173 -0.12 -12.20 11.79
CA ALA A 173 -0.05 -11.99 13.24
C ALA A 173 -0.20 -13.32 14.01
N LEU A 174 -1.11 -14.19 13.57
CA LEU A 174 -1.29 -15.52 14.16
C LEU A 174 -0.04 -16.39 13.98
N LEU A 175 0.56 -16.40 12.78
CA LEU A 175 1.79 -17.14 12.50
C LEU A 175 2.96 -16.65 13.37
N LEU A 176 3.13 -15.33 13.54
CA LEU A 176 4.18 -14.78 14.41
C LEU A 176 4.00 -15.18 15.88
N LEU A 177 2.74 -15.22 16.35
CA LEU A 177 2.42 -15.67 17.70
C LEU A 177 2.70 -17.16 17.88
N LEU A 178 2.31 -18.00 16.91
CA LEU A 178 2.57 -19.45 16.93
C LEU A 178 4.07 -19.77 16.89
N LEU A 179 4.84 -19.01 16.10
CA LEU A 179 6.30 -19.12 16.01
C LEU A 179 7.03 -18.49 17.21
N ARG A 180 6.29 -17.92 18.19
CA ARG A 180 6.82 -17.22 19.37
C ARG A 180 7.83 -16.11 19.02
N ARG A 181 7.65 -15.50 17.84
CA ARG A 181 8.47 -14.36 17.39
C ARG A 181 7.83 -13.01 17.74
N ALA A 182 6.61 -13.00 18.26
CA ALA A 182 5.91 -11.83 18.76
C ALA A 182 5.07 -12.20 19.99
N ASP A 183 4.93 -11.24 20.91
CA ASP A 183 4.03 -11.34 22.05
C ASP A 183 2.76 -10.49 21.81
N ARG A 184 1.73 -10.69 22.64
CA ARG A 184 0.49 -9.91 22.59
C ARG A 184 0.68 -8.39 22.76
N LYS A 185 1.85 -7.95 23.23
CA LYS A 185 2.22 -6.53 23.41
C LYS A 185 3.12 -5.99 22.28
N SER A 186 3.54 -6.83 21.34
CA SER A 186 4.40 -6.41 20.24
C SER A 186 3.61 -5.54 19.26
N SER A 187 4.16 -4.37 18.93
CA SER A 187 3.62 -3.51 17.87
C SER A 187 3.76 -4.21 16.51
N PHE A 188 2.64 -4.40 15.82
CA PHE A 188 2.54 -5.07 14.53
C PHE A 188 2.24 -4.04 13.43
N ALA A 189 2.98 -4.09 12.32
CA ALA A 189 2.82 -3.22 11.17
C ALA A 189 1.70 -3.73 10.26
N TYR A 190 0.55 -3.03 10.21
CA TYR A 190 -0.61 -3.46 9.44
C TYR A 190 -0.60 -2.94 8.00
N GLY A 191 0.17 -1.88 7.72
CA GLY A 191 0.29 -1.24 6.41
C GLY A 191 0.64 -2.18 5.25
N PRO A 192 1.63 -3.08 5.37
CA PRO A 192 1.98 -4.05 4.34
C PRO A 192 0.81 -4.93 3.89
N TYR A 193 -0.04 -5.33 4.83
CA TYR A 193 -1.16 -6.23 4.54
C TYR A 193 -2.31 -5.47 3.89
N LEU A 194 -2.57 -4.22 4.30
CA LEU A 194 -3.53 -3.35 3.61
C LEU A 194 -3.07 -3.04 2.17
N ALA A 195 -1.78 -2.79 1.98
CA ALA A 195 -1.19 -2.62 0.65
C ALA A 195 -1.37 -3.87 -0.23
N LEU A 196 -1.15 -5.06 0.34
CA LEU A 196 -1.34 -6.33 -0.37
C LEU A 196 -2.80 -6.52 -0.78
N GLY A 197 -3.75 -6.29 0.13
CA GLY A 197 -5.17 -6.38 -0.17
C GLY A 197 -5.61 -5.41 -1.27
N ALA A 198 -5.05 -4.20 -1.29
CA ALA A 198 -5.29 -3.24 -2.36
C ALA A 198 -4.73 -3.70 -3.71
N VAL A 199 -3.51 -4.24 -3.76
CA VAL A 199 -2.91 -4.77 -5.00
C VAL A 199 -3.71 -5.93 -5.57
N ILE A 200 -4.29 -6.80 -4.74
CA ILE A 200 -5.14 -7.91 -5.21
C ILE A 200 -6.39 -7.40 -5.96
N VAL A 201 -6.94 -6.25 -5.56
CA VAL A 201 -8.17 -5.69 -6.14
C VAL A 201 -7.90 -4.80 -7.35
N LEU A 202 -6.67 -4.27 -7.45
CA LEU A 202 -6.22 -3.35 -8.48
C LEU A 202 -6.06 -4.04 -9.85
#